data_AF-A0A1B9GSV2-F1
#
_entry.id   AF-A0A1B9GSV2-F1
#
_cell.length_a   1.000
_cell.length_b   1.000
_cell.length_c   1.000
_cell.angle_alpha   90.00
_cell.angle_beta   90.00
_cell.angle_gamma   90.00
#
_symmetry.space_group_name_H-M   'P 1'
#
loop_
_entity.id
_entity.type
_entity.pdbx_description
1 polymer ?
#
loop_
_entity_poly.entity_id
_entity_poly.type
_entity_poly.pdbx_seq_one_letter_code
_entity_poly.pdbx_strand_id
1 'polypeptide(L)'
;MPPYLVPLDRPRPRRTNRQATVSVVPSASSLVIKALKEPVRDRKKEKNIKHSGNIPLDQIYDIARKMAHKSLAKSLSGGVCEILGTAQSVGCTVDGKNPHDIIEAIHDGEIVVPDE
;
A
#
# COMPACT_ATOMS: atom_id res chain seq x y z
N MET A 1 54.73 37.09 18.82
CA MET A 1 53.77 36.10 18.29
C MET A 1 53.94 34.78 19.01
N PRO A 2 53.13 34.46 20.03
CA PRO A 2 52.91 33.09 20.46
C PRO A 2 51.82 32.44 19.59
N PRO A 3 52.01 31.23 19.06
CA PRO A 3 50.99 30.54 18.29
C PRO A 3 49.87 30.07 19.22
N TYR A 4 48.62 30.29 18.81
CA TYR A 4 47.43 29.80 19.49
C TYR A 4 47.46 28.27 19.59
N LEU A 5 47.70 27.75 20.80
CA LEU A 5 47.53 26.34 21.12
C LEU A 5 46.02 26.03 21.15
N VAL A 6 45.45 25.63 20.02
CA VAL A 6 44.07 25.14 19.94
C VAL A 6 44.03 23.78 20.63
N PRO A 7 43.22 23.55 21.68
CA PRO A 7 43.12 22.25 22.31
C PRO A 7 42.57 21.21 21.33
N LEU A 8 43.43 20.28 20.90
CA LEU A 8 43.07 19.09 20.13
C LEU A 8 42.41 18.07 21.07
N ASP A 9 41.17 18.31 21.49
CA ASP A 9 40.26 17.25 21.94
C ASP A 9 38.84 17.78 22.18
N ARG A 10 38.17 18.24 21.12
CA ARG A 10 36.71 18.14 21.11
C ARG A 10 36.39 16.67 20.82
N PRO A 11 35.68 15.94 21.71
CA PRO A 11 35.29 14.57 21.40
C PRO A 11 34.51 14.60 20.10
N ARG A 12 35.05 13.95 19.05
CA ARG A 12 34.32 13.77 17.79
C ARG A 12 32.98 13.15 18.17
N PRO A 13 31.82 13.65 17.70
CA PRO A 13 30.55 13.04 18.02
C PRO A 13 30.63 11.56 17.62
N ARG A 14 30.75 10.69 18.64
CA ARG A 14 30.74 9.25 18.44
C ARG A 14 29.37 9.00 17.82
N ARG A 15 29.32 8.50 16.58
CA ARG A 15 28.06 8.25 15.88
C ARG A 15 27.23 7.23 16.66
N THR A 16 26.43 7.69 17.61
CA THR A 16 25.56 6.91 18.49
C THR A 16 24.23 6.65 17.79
N ASN A 17 24.28 6.03 16.61
CA ASN A 17 23.17 5.21 16.11
C ASN A 17 23.64 4.41 14.89
N ARG A 18 24.14 3.19 15.13
CA ARG A 18 24.40 2.18 14.08
C ARG A 18 23.37 1.04 14.13
N GLN A 19 22.25 1.25 14.80
CA GLN A 19 21.16 0.29 14.84
C GLN A 19 20.23 0.60 13.66
N ALA A 20 20.09 -0.33 12.73
CA ALA A 20 19.15 -0.21 11.62
C ALA A 20 17.75 -0.58 12.12
N THR A 21 16.87 0.40 12.21
CA THR A 21 15.44 0.15 12.48
C THR A 21 14.74 -0.12 11.15
N VAL A 22 14.18 -1.32 10.97
CA VAL A 22 13.39 -1.67 9.79
C VAL A 22 11.93 -1.36 10.06
N SER A 23 11.35 -0.43 9.30
CA SER A 23 9.90 -0.16 9.29
C SER A 23 9.31 -0.65 7.98
N VAL A 24 8.24 -1.45 8.05
CA VAL A 24 7.52 -1.93 6.87
C VAL A 24 6.42 -0.94 6.53
N VAL A 25 6.51 -0.34 5.34
CA VAL A 25 5.44 0.50 4.81
C VAL A 25 4.45 -0.38 4.04
N PRO A 26 3.14 -0.36 4.37
CA PRO A 26 2.16 -1.14 3.62
C PRO A 26 2.03 -0.63 2.17
N SER A 27 1.90 -1.57 1.23
CA SER A 27 1.55 -1.29 -0.17
C SER A 27 0.15 -1.81 -0.48
N ALA A 28 -0.53 -1.17 -1.44
CA ALA A 28 -1.86 -1.58 -1.90
C ALA A 28 -1.88 -3.06 -2.29
N SER A 29 -0.99 -3.47 -3.19
CA SER A 29 -0.85 -4.86 -3.63
C SER A 29 -0.65 -5.85 -2.47
N SER A 30 0.12 -5.47 -1.45
CA SER A 30 0.31 -6.34 -0.27
C SER A 30 -0.97 -6.52 0.54
N LEU A 31 -1.81 -5.50 0.62
CA LEU A 31 -3.08 -5.58 1.36
C LEU A 31 -4.14 -6.34 0.58
N VAL A 32 -4.20 -6.15 -0.75
CA VAL A 32 -5.09 -6.92 -1.64
C VAL A 32 -4.74 -8.41 -1.59
N ILE A 33 -3.46 -8.79 -1.70
CA ILE A 33 -3.05 -10.20 -1.65
C ILE A 33 -3.33 -10.80 -0.25
N LYS A 34 -3.22 -10.02 0.82
CA LYS A 34 -3.60 -10.47 2.17
C LYS A 34 -5.10 -10.70 2.31
N ALA A 35 -5.93 -9.83 1.71
CA ALA A 35 -7.38 -9.97 1.67
C ALA A 35 -7.83 -11.26 0.96
N LEU A 36 -7.10 -11.66 -0.08
CA LEU A 36 -7.34 -12.89 -0.83
C LEU A 36 -6.99 -14.19 -0.07
N LYS A 37 -6.31 -14.10 1.08
CA LYS A 37 -5.91 -15.25 1.92
C LYS A 37 -5.31 -16.42 1.14
N GLU A 38 -4.57 -16.11 0.07
CA GLU A 38 -4.00 -17.18 -0.75
C GLU A 38 -2.90 -17.91 0.01
N PRO A 39 -2.80 -19.24 -0.15
CA PRO A 39 -1.79 -20.02 0.53
C PRO A 39 -0.38 -19.55 0.16
N VAL A 40 0.57 -19.69 1.11
CA VAL A 40 1.97 -19.33 0.92
C VAL A 40 2.51 -20.07 -0.30
N ARG A 41 2.78 -19.31 -1.37
CA ARG A 41 3.18 -19.87 -2.66
C ARG A 41 4.66 -20.24 -2.69
N ASP A 42 4.97 -21.39 -3.27
CA ASP A 42 6.33 -21.80 -3.63
C ASP A 42 6.83 -20.95 -4.80
N ARG A 43 7.62 -19.91 -4.50
CA ARG A 43 8.13 -18.90 -5.46
C ARG A 43 9.01 -19.46 -6.60
N LYS A 44 9.28 -20.78 -6.61
CA LYS A 44 10.28 -21.41 -7.47
C LYS A 44 9.71 -22.25 -8.62
N LYS A 45 8.45 -22.69 -8.55
CA LYS A 45 7.89 -23.66 -9.51
C LYS A 45 7.11 -23.02 -10.67
N GLU A 46 6.31 -21.99 -10.41
CA GLU A 46 5.53 -21.32 -11.46
C GLU A 46 5.71 -19.81 -11.38
N LYS A 47 6.05 -19.21 -12.53
CA LYS A 47 6.13 -17.76 -12.73
C LYS A 47 4.77 -17.29 -13.27
N ASN A 48 4.23 -16.18 -12.77
CA ASN A 48 2.94 -15.59 -13.18
C ASN A 48 1.70 -16.46 -12.95
N ILE A 49 1.53 -17.00 -11.73
CA ILE A 49 0.26 -17.64 -11.34
C ILE A 49 -0.82 -16.56 -11.23
N LYS A 50 -1.87 -16.67 -12.05
CA LYS A 50 -3.02 -15.75 -12.05
C LYS A 50 -3.73 -15.82 -10.69
N HIS A 51 -3.99 -14.67 -10.09
CA HIS A 51 -4.73 -14.55 -8.84
C HIS A 51 -6.21 -14.38 -9.14
N SER A 52 -6.93 -15.47 -9.41
CA SER A 52 -8.39 -15.43 -9.59
C SER A 52 -9.08 -15.46 -8.23
N GLY A 53 -8.92 -14.39 -7.47
CA GLY A 53 -9.51 -14.23 -6.15
C GLY A 53 -10.67 -13.24 -6.15
N ASN A 54 -11.73 -13.55 -5.40
CA ASN A 54 -12.88 -12.66 -5.22
C ASN A 54 -12.80 -11.91 -3.89
N ILE A 55 -12.94 -10.59 -3.92
CA ILE A 55 -12.91 -9.72 -2.74
C ILE A 55 -14.28 -9.03 -2.61
N PRO A 56 -14.88 -8.98 -1.42
CA PRO A 56 -16.08 -8.18 -1.20
C PRO A 56 -15.76 -6.68 -1.18
N LEU A 57 -16.68 -5.83 -1.66
CA LEU A 57 -16.50 -4.37 -1.67
C LEU A 57 -16.14 -3.79 -0.29
N ASP A 58 -16.68 -4.36 0.80
CA ASP A 58 -16.39 -3.95 2.18
C ASP A 58 -14.89 -3.96 2.51
N GLN A 59 -14.17 -4.99 2.05
CA GLN A 59 -12.73 -5.05 2.29
C GLN A 59 -11.97 -3.99 1.49
N ILE A 60 -12.49 -3.55 0.35
CA ILE A 60 -11.88 -2.50 -0.45
C ILE A 60 -12.00 -1.16 0.27
N TYR A 61 -13.15 -0.86 0.87
CA TYR A 61 -13.32 0.32 1.71
C TYR A 61 -12.36 0.31 2.91
N ASP A 62 -12.20 -0.84 3.58
CA ASP A 62 -11.25 -0.99 4.69
C ASP A 62 -9.80 -0.77 4.27
N ILE A 63 -9.40 -1.29 3.11
CA ILE A 63 -8.04 -1.10 2.59
C ILE A 63 -7.85 0.37 2.18
N ALA A 64 -8.85 0.99 1.56
CA ALA A 64 -8.82 2.42 1.18
C ALA A 64 -8.65 3.30 2.43
N ARG A 65 -9.41 3.05 3.51
CA ARG A 65 -9.25 3.74 4.80
C ARG A 65 -7.85 3.56 5.38
N LYS A 66 -7.33 2.33 5.40
CA LYS A 66 -5.96 2.05 5.89
C LYS A 66 -4.90 2.74 5.04
N MET A 67 -5.16 2.93 3.75
CA MET A 67 -4.24 3.58 2.82
C MET A 67 -4.43 5.09 2.68
N ALA A 68 -5.44 5.68 3.32
CA ALA A 68 -5.71 7.12 3.26
C ALA A 68 -4.50 7.99 3.63
N HIS A 69 -3.63 7.53 4.54
CA HIS A 69 -2.40 8.23 4.91
C HIS A 69 -1.34 8.29 3.81
N LYS A 70 -1.44 7.42 2.80
CA LYS A 70 -0.46 7.27 1.71
C LYS A 70 -1.05 7.62 0.35
N SER A 71 -2.34 7.41 0.14
CA SER A 71 -3.05 7.81 -1.07
C SER A 71 -3.04 9.33 -1.17
N LEU A 72 -2.65 9.84 -2.34
CA LEU A 72 -2.64 11.27 -2.66
C LEU A 72 -4.01 11.78 -3.12
N ALA A 73 -5.05 10.95 -2.95
CA ALA A 73 -6.41 11.25 -3.33
C ALA A 73 -7.03 12.30 -2.41
N LYS A 74 -7.81 13.22 -2.99
CA LYS A 74 -8.53 14.26 -2.23
C LYS A 74 -9.78 13.72 -1.51
N SER A 75 -10.33 12.62 -2.00
CA SER A 75 -11.60 12.02 -1.54
C SER A 75 -11.43 10.52 -1.40
N LEU A 76 -12.20 9.90 -0.50
CA LEU A 76 -12.22 8.45 -0.30
C LEU A 76 -12.62 7.71 -1.58
N SER A 77 -13.51 8.29 -2.40
CA SER A 77 -13.85 7.77 -3.74
C SER A 77 -12.63 7.60 -4.64
N GLY A 78 -11.72 8.58 -4.66
CA GLY A 78 -10.46 8.49 -5.40
C GLY A 78 -9.54 7.39 -4.85
N GLY A 79 -9.46 7.25 -3.53
CA GLY A 79 -8.70 6.17 -2.89
C GLY A 79 -9.25 4.78 -3.21
N VAL A 80 -10.58 4.62 -3.25
CA VAL A 80 -11.23 3.36 -3.65
C VAL A 80 -10.95 3.03 -5.11
N CYS A 81 -11.01 4.01 -6.02
CA CYS A 81 -10.64 3.81 -7.44
C CYS A 81 -9.17 3.38 -7.62
N GLU A 82 -8.25 3.93 -6.83
CA GLU A 82 -6.85 3.48 -6.83
C GLU A 82 -6.74 1.99 -6.44
N ILE A 83 -7.45 1.58 -5.39
CA ILE A 83 -7.41 0.20 -4.89
C ILE A 83 -8.03 -0.75 -5.92
N LEU A 84 -9.18 -0.37 -6.51
CA LEU A 84 -9.83 -1.13 -7.59
C LEU A 84 -8.90 -1.27 -8.81
N GLY A 85 -8.17 -0.23 -9.18
CA GLY A 85 -7.15 -0.29 -10.23
C GLY A 85 -6.04 -1.29 -9.90
N THR A 86 -5.58 -1.34 -8.65
CA THR A 86 -4.61 -2.37 -8.23
C THR A 86 -5.20 -3.78 -8.24
N ALA A 87 -6.46 -3.95 -7.87
CA ALA A 87 -7.14 -5.25 -7.93
C ALA A 87 -7.23 -5.79 -9.37
N GLN A 88 -7.47 -4.92 -10.36
CA GLN A 88 -7.43 -5.28 -11.78
C GLN A 88 -6.05 -5.80 -12.20
N SER A 89 -4.98 -5.14 -11.78
CA SER A 89 -3.61 -5.53 -12.11
C SER A 89 -3.19 -6.88 -11.51
N VAL A 90 -3.74 -7.21 -10.35
CA VAL A 90 -3.52 -8.50 -9.66
C VAL A 90 -4.36 -9.62 -10.30
N GLY A 91 -5.50 -9.27 -10.91
CA GLY A 91 -6.43 -10.20 -11.56
C GLY A 91 -7.62 -10.61 -10.69
N CYS A 92 -7.95 -9.81 -9.67
CA CYS A 92 -9.04 -10.08 -8.74
C CYS A 92 -10.38 -9.62 -9.30
N THR A 93 -11.44 -10.36 -8.94
CA THR A 93 -12.82 -9.91 -9.12
C THR A 93 -13.33 -9.29 -7.83
N VAL A 94 -14.29 -8.38 -7.95
CA VAL A 94 -14.90 -7.69 -6.81
C VAL A 94 -16.40 -7.92 -6.87
N ASP A 95 -16.95 -8.59 -5.84
CA ASP A 95 -18.35 -9.03 -5.81
C ASP A 95 -18.82 -9.72 -7.11
N GLY A 96 -17.94 -10.54 -7.70
CA GLY A 96 -18.22 -11.26 -8.94
C GLY A 96 -18.27 -10.40 -10.21
N LYS A 97 -18.00 -9.09 -10.12
CA LYS A 97 -17.91 -8.16 -11.25
C LYS A 97 -16.45 -7.82 -11.56
N ASN A 98 -16.22 -7.31 -12.76
CA ASN A 98 -14.91 -6.76 -13.11
C ASN A 98 -14.68 -5.45 -12.35
N PRO A 99 -13.46 -5.21 -11.83
CA PRO A 99 -13.14 -3.96 -11.15
C PRO A 99 -13.26 -2.73 -12.07
N HIS A 100 -13.18 -2.91 -13.39
CA HIS A 100 -13.36 -1.83 -14.36
C HIS A 100 -14.80 -1.28 -14.36
N ASP A 101 -15.79 -2.18 -14.43
CA ASP A 101 -17.21 -1.82 -14.43
C ASP A 101 -17.61 -1.12 -13.12
N ILE A 102 -16.97 -1.47 -12.00
CA ILE A 102 -17.20 -0.81 -10.71
C ILE A 102 -16.58 0.58 -10.68
N ILE A 103 -15.40 0.77 -11.30
CA ILE A 103 -14.78 2.09 -11.42
C ILE A 103 -15.66 3.02 -12.26
N GLU A 104 -16.24 2.52 -13.35
CA GLU A 104 -17.19 3.27 -14.19
C GLU A 104 -18.45 3.63 -13.40
N ALA A 105 -19.07 2.67 -12.70
CA ALA A 105 -20.24 2.92 -11.86
C ALA A 105 -19.98 3.92 -10.70
N ILE A 106 -18.75 3.98 -10.17
CA ILE A 106 -18.34 5.01 -9.19
C ILE A 106 -18.19 6.37 -9.86
N HIS A 107 -17.66 6.42 -11.08
CA HIS A 107 -17.54 7.66 -11.85
C HIS A 107 -18.90 8.22 -12.28
N ASP A 108 -19.84 7.33 -12.61
CA ASP A 108 -21.22 7.67 -12.97
C ASP A 108 -22.09 8.01 -11.73
N GLY A 109 -21.56 7.78 -10.53
CA GLY A 109 -22.20 8.13 -9.26
C GLY A 109 -23.28 7.14 -8.80
N GLU A 110 -23.37 5.95 -9.41
CA GLU A 110 -24.31 4.89 -9.03
C GLU A 110 -23.90 4.20 -7.72
N ILE A 111 -22.60 4.15 -7.42
CA ILE A 111 -22.06 3.57 -6.20
C ILE A 111 -21.57 4.70 -5.30
N VAL A 112 -22.38 5.02 -4.29
CA VAL A 112 -22.01 5.99 -3.25
C VAL A 112 -20.96 5.36 -2.34
N VAL A 113 -19.76 5.92 -2.35
CA VAL A 113 -18.69 5.55 -1.42
C VAL A 113 -19.03 6.15 -0.06
N PRO A 114 -19.21 5.35 1.00
CA PRO A 114 -19.42 5.88 2.35
C PRO A 114 -18.17 6.65 2.80
N ASP A 115 -18.35 7.89 3.28
CA ASP A 115 -17.26 8.77 3.72
C ASP A 115 -16.71 8.46 5.13
N GLU A 116 -17.20 7.40 5.79
CA GLU A 116 -16.63 6.92 7.07
C GLU A 116 -15.47 5.95 6.86
#